data_AF-A0A7C3SX04-F1
#
_entry.id   AF-A0A7C3SX04-F1
#
_cell.length_a   1.000
_cell.length_b   1.000
_cell.length_c   1.000
_cell.angle_alpha   90.00
_cell.angle_beta   90.00
_cell.angle_gamma   90.00
#
_symmetry.space_group_name_H-M   'P 1'
#
loop_
_entity.id
_entity.type
_entity.pdbx_description
1 polymer ?
#
loop_
_entity_poly.entity_id
_entity_poly.type
_entity_poly.pdbx_seq_one_letter_code
_entity_poly.pdbx_strand_id
1 'polypeptide(L)'
;MVSAGELIPFVPDNPISNIQCMRGPYPKIFNPESQAVWTSPSSPSQGVTIDIVLDSSFQDMSIAYDSVCLRGFNIYMLLNENTEIHPTQIILDKSLEEIPSGTLRRFKRKVTLIFPYNANEILVPKEGLQNVKIYLILNGYDTTFCFSWSPKQVPVEVPLSMKLKDSKESLKKKQKSLHKKVLNWTHTFD
;
A
#
# COMPACT_ATOMS: atom_id res chain seq x y z
N MET A 1 23.61 -10.50 -23.25
CA MET A 1 22.43 -9.72 -23.70
C MET A 1 21.34 -9.91 -22.66
N VAL A 2 21.10 -8.90 -21.82
CA VAL A 2 19.95 -8.92 -20.89
C VAL A 2 18.76 -8.42 -21.71
N SER A 3 17.75 -9.27 -21.93
CA SER A 3 16.51 -8.81 -22.53
C SER A 3 15.92 -7.77 -21.57
N ALA A 4 15.77 -6.52 -22.01
CA ALA A 4 14.99 -5.55 -21.25
C ALA A 4 13.57 -6.12 -21.15
N GLY A 5 13.10 -6.37 -19.91
CA GLY A 5 11.76 -6.86 -19.65
C GLY A 5 10.71 -5.90 -20.21
N GLU A 6 9.53 -6.41 -20.53
CA GLU A 6 8.43 -5.60 -21.03
C GLU A 6 8.01 -4.59 -19.94
N LEU A 7 7.94 -3.30 -20.27
CA LEU A 7 7.51 -2.25 -19.35
C LEU A 7 6.03 -1.94 -19.56
N ILE A 8 5.27 -1.85 -18.46
CA ILE A 8 3.83 -1.51 -18.50
C ILE A 8 3.53 -0.28 -17.63
N PRO A 9 2.48 0.50 -17.95
CA PRO A 9 2.04 1.59 -17.09
C PRO A 9 1.62 1.07 -15.70
N PHE A 10 2.04 1.77 -14.65
CA PHE A 10 1.62 1.47 -13.30
C PHE A 10 0.16 1.84 -13.09
N VAL A 11 -0.60 0.86 -12.62
CA VAL A 11 -1.96 1.06 -12.10
C VAL A 11 -1.99 0.39 -10.73
N PRO A 12 -2.36 1.10 -9.65
CA PRO A 12 -2.41 0.49 -8.33
C PRO A 12 -3.51 -0.58 -8.25
N ASP A 13 -3.25 -1.66 -7.52
CA ASP A 13 -4.27 -2.69 -7.24
C ASP A 13 -5.38 -2.14 -6.34
N ASN A 14 -4.98 -1.47 -5.25
CA ASN A 14 -5.84 -0.68 -4.39
C ASN A 14 -5.40 0.79 -4.48
N PRO A 15 -6.27 1.73 -4.91
CA PRO A 15 -5.91 3.13 -5.01
C PRO A 15 -5.73 3.82 -3.65
N ILE A 16 -6.20 3.24 -2.55
CA ILE A 16 -6.15 3.84 -1.21
C ILE A 16 -4.94 3.31 -0.43
N SER A 17 -4.23 4.21 0.24
CA SER A 17 -3.13 3.88 1.15
C SER A 17 -3.22 4.70 2.43
N ASN A 18 -2.89 4.08 3.56
CA ASN A 18 -2.83 4.76 4.86
C ASN A 18 -1.41 5.25 5.13
N ILE A 19 -1.29 6.33 5.90
CA ILE A 19 0.01 6.86 6.29
C ILE A 19 0.75 5.87 7.21
N GLN A 20 2.05 5.75 7.03
CA GLN A 20 2.94 4.96 7.87
C GLN A 20 4.15 5.79 8.25
N CYS A 21 4.57 5.75 9.51
CA CYS A 21 5.84 6.33 9.93
C CYS A 21 6.97 5.34 9.63
N MET A 22 7.93 5.73 8.81
CA MET A 22 9.09 4.90 8.48
C MET A 22 10.21 5.06 9.51
N ARG A 23 10.50 6.30 9.92
CA ARG A 23 11.55 6.62 10.89
C ARG A 23 11.39 8.05 11.43
N GLY A 24 12.03 8.32 12.56
CA GLY A 24 12.15 9.65 13.14
C GLY A 24 11.59 9.76 14.56
N PRO A 25 11.81 10.91 15.22
CA PRO A 25 11.47 11.10 16.62
C PRO A 25 9.97 11.35 16.87
N TYR A 26 9.20 11.74 15.85
CA TYR A 26 7.79 12.14 16.02
C TYR A 26 6.80 11.27 15.22
N PRO A 27 6.72 9.94 15.47
CA PRO A 27 5.88 9.03 14.70
C PRO A 27 4.37 9.27 14.83
N LYS A 28 3.96 10.13 15.77
CA LYS A 28 2.57 10.46 16.08
C LYS A 28 2.14 11.85 15.60
N ILE A 29 2.93 12.51 14.74
CA ILE A 29 2.51 13.77 14.12
C ILE A 29 1.21 13.56 13.36
N PHE A 30 1.16 12.52 12.53
CA PHE A 30 -0.06 12.16 11.81
C PHE A 30 -0.80 11.03 12.50
N ASN A 31 -2.13 11.14 12.51
CA ASN A 31 -3.02 10.06 12.90
C ASN A 31 -3.01 8.96 11.82
N PRO A 32 -3.01 7.67 12.20
CA PRO A 32 -3.01 6.54 11.24
C PRO A 32 -4.21 6.51 10.30
N GLU A 33 -5.26 7.26 10.61
CA GLU A 33 -6.45 7.44 9.78
C GLU A 33 -6.19 8.33 8.55
N SER A 34 -5.06 9.04 8.50
CA SER A 34 -4.66 9.82 7.33
C SER A 34 -4.48 8.90 6.12
N GLN A 35 -5.07 9.29 5.00
CA GLN A 35 -5.20 8.46 3.81
C GLN A 35 -4.80 9.22 2.56
N ALA A 36 -4.20 8.52 1.61
CA ALA A 36 -3.94 9.00 0.27
C ALA A 36 -4.66 8.11 -0.74
N VAL A 37 -5.25 8.74 -1.76
CA VAL A 37 -5.98 8.10 -2.84
C VAL A 37 -5.30 8.44 -4.15
N TRP A 38 -4.82 7.41 -4.83
CA TRP A 38 -4.31 7.50 -6.18
C TRP A 38 -5.47 7.72 -7.14
N THR A 39 -5.52 8.87 -7.80
CA THR A 39 -6.58 9.23 -8.74
C THR A 39 -6.03 9.32 -10.16
N SER A 40 -6.91 9.03 -11.13
CA SER A 40 -6.59 9.23 -12.53
C SER A 40 -6.35 10.72 -12.82
N PRO A 41 -5.49 11.05 -13.80
CA PRO A 41 -5.24 12.43 -14.19
C PRO A 41 -6.55 13.17 -14.48
N SER A 42 -6.71 14.36 -13.89
CA SER A 42 -7.88 15.23 -14.11
C SER A 42 -7.88 15.88 -15.50
N SER A 43 -6.74 15.90 -16.19
CA SER A 43 -6.62 16.39 -17.55
C SER A 43 -5.49 15.69 -18.32
N PRO A 44 -5.50 15.71 -19.67
CA PRO A 44 -4.49 15.02 -20.48
C PRO A 44 -3.07 15.56 -20.34
N SER A 45 -2.90 16.79 -19.84
CA SER A 45 -1.60 17.45 -19.64
C SER A 45 -1.08 17.33 -18.20
N GLN A 46 -1.86 16.72 -17.30
CA GLN A 46 -1.47 16.46 -15.92
C GLN A 46 -1.01 15.01 -15.76
N GLY A 47 -0.01 14.80 -14.91
CA GLY A 47 0.41 13.48 -14.48
C GLY A 47 -0.55 12.87 -13.46
N VAL A 48 0.00 11.98 -12.63
CA VAL A 48 -0.73 11.37 -11.53
C VAL A 48 -1.24 12.44 -10.57
N THR A 49 -2.48 12.27 -10.13
CA THR A 49 -3.06 13.07 -9.05
C THR A 49 -3.18 12.18 -7.80
N ILE A 50 -2.81 12.72 -6.64
CA ILE A 50 -2.98 12.04 -5.36
C ILE A 50 -3.77 12.96 -4.43
N ASP A 51 -4.96 12.52 -4.04
CA ASP A 51 -5.77 13.18 -3.04
C ASP A 51 -5.43 12.63 -1.66
N ILE A 52 -5.07 13.49 -0.72
CA ILE A 52 -4.66 13.13 0.63
C ILE A 52 -5.60 13.78 1.61
N VAL A 53 -6.03 13.02 2.60
CA VAL A 53 -6.68 13.54 3.81
C VAL A 53 -5.69 13.35 4.94
N LEU A 54 -5.13 14.47 5.40
CA LEU A 54 -4.19 14.47 6.52
C LEU A 54 -4.93 14.82 7.79
N ASP A 55 -4.56 14.14 8.85
CA ASP A 55 -5.12 14.30 10.17
C ASP A 55 -3.99 14.31 11.20
N SER A 56 -3.93 15.35 12.03
CA SER A 56 -2.87 15.54 13.01
C SER A 56 -3.44 16.01 14.34
N SER A 57 -2.92 15.45 15.43
CA SER A 57 -3.11 15.95 16.78
C SER A 57 -1.78 15.86 17.52
N PHE A 58 -1.21 17.01 17.84
CA PHE A 58 0.10 17.11 18.47
C PHE A 58 0.05 18.09 19.66
N GLN A 59 0.95 17.91 20.63
CA GLN A 59 0.98 18.78 21.83
C GLN A 59 1.20 20.24 21.48
N ASP A 60 2.10 20.48 20.53
CA ASP A 60 2.25 21.78 19.88
C ASP A 60 1.22 21.89 18.75
N MET A 61 0.22 22.74 18.95
CA MET A 61 -0.85 22.98 17.99
C MET A 61 -0.35 23.57 16.67
N SER A 62 0.73 24.36 16.71
CA SER A 62 1.33 24.93 15.50
C SER A 62 1.94 23.84 14.64
N ILE A 63 2.59 22.84 15.25
CA ILE A 63 3.10 21.66 14.51
C ILE A 63 1.94 20.86 13.92
N ALA A 64 0.87 20.63 14.67
CA ALA A 64 -0.29 19.89 14.15
C ALA A 64 -0.95 20.59 12.95
N TYR A 65 -1.11 21.92 13.05
CA TYR A 65 -1.63 22.76 11.97
C TYR A 65 -0.70 22.73 10.74
N ASP A 66 0.59 22.97 10.94
CA ASP A 66 1.57 22.99 9.85
C ASP A 66 1.66 21.64 9.14
N SER A 67 1.53 20.54 9.89
CA SER A 67 1.58 19.17 9.36
C SER A 67 0.44 18.88 8.38
N VAL A 68 -0.80 19.24 8.70
CA VAL A 68 -1.93 19.08 7.76
C VAL A 68 -1.92 20.08 6.61
N CYS A 69 -1.09 21.12 6.71
CA CYS A 69 -0.78 22.04 5.61
C CYS A 69 0.44 21.61 4.79
N LEU A 70 1.10 20.50 5.16
CA LEU A 70 2.39 20.07 4.59
C LEU A 70 3.49 21.14 4.67
N ARG A 71 3.40 22.07 5.62
CA ARG A 71 4.43 23.09 5.81
C ARG A 71 5.63 22.47 6.53
N GLY A 72 6.83 22.71 5.99
CA GLY A 72 8.06 22.11 6.53
C GLY A 72 8.26 20.64 6.15
N PHE A 73 7.42 20.10 5.26
CA PHE A 73 7.60 18.78 4.67
C PHE A 73 8.16 18.88 3.26
N ASN A 74 9.14 18.05 2.95
CA ASN A 74 9.54 17.72 1.58
C ASN A 74 8.67 16.56 1.10
N ILE A 75 8.00 16.73 -0.04
CA ILE A 75 7.06 15.76 -0.60
C ILE A 75 7.57 15.30 -1.95
N TYR A 76 7.66 13.99 -2.12
CA TYR A 76 8.11 13.38 -3.36
C TYR A 76 7.59 11.94 -3.48
N MET A 77 7.45 11.48 -4.71
CA MET A 77 7.18 10.10 -5.03
C MET A 77 8.50 9.38 -5.29
N LEU A 78 8.66 8.18 -4.74
CA LEU A 78 9.83 7.33 -4.95
C LEU A 78 9.43 6.08 -5.72
N LEU A 79 10.15 5.83 -6.82
CA LEU A 79 9.98 4.66 -7.67
C LEU A 79 11.23 3.80 -7.67
N ASN A 80 11.04 2.49 -7.42
CA ASN A 80 12.12 1.49 -7.48
C ASN A 80 13.39 1.93 -6.74
N GLU A 81 13.20 2.63 -5.62
CA GLU A 81 14.23 3.13 -4.69
C GLU A 81 15.22 4.17 -5.22
N ASN A 82 15.17 4.56 -6.51
CA ASN A 82 16.21 5.42 -7.12
C ASN A 82 15.71 6.70 -7.80
N THR A 83 14.41 6.83 -8.06
CA THR A 83 13.87 7.99 -8.78
C THR A 83 12.89 8.76 -7.91
N GLU A 84 13.28 9.98 -7.54
CA GLU A 84 12.43 10.94 -6.85
C GLU A 84 11.69 11.83 -7.85
N ILE A 85 10.38 11.91 -7.72
CA ILE A 85 9.52 12.79 -8.52
C ILE A 85 8.79 13.74 -7.58
N HIS A 86 9.00 15.03 -7.73
CA HIS A 86 8.29 16.04 -6.94
C HIS A 86 6.95 16.42 -7.57
N PRO A 87 5.93 16.75 -6.77
CA PRO A 87 4.69 17.30 -7.30
C PRO A 87 4.95 18.65 -7.98
N THR A 88 4.31 18.90 -9.11
CA THR A 88 4.31 20.21 -9.76
C THR A 88 3.39 21.19 -9.05
N GLN A 89 2.33 20.69 -8.40
CA GLN A 89 1.38 21.50 -7.65
C GLN A 89 0.94 20.78 -6.38
N ILE A 90 0.77 21.56 -5.31
CA ILE A 90 0.19 21.15 -4.05
C ILE A 90 -0.98 22.09 -3.76
N ILE A 91 -2.20 21.56 -3.81
CA ILE A 91 -3.43 22.33 -3.64
C ILE A 91 -4.00 21.99 -2.28
N LEU A 92 -4.02 22.97 -1.38
CA LEU A 92 -4.65 22.84 -0.07
C LEU A 92 -6.14 23.13 -0.20
N ASP A 93 -6.98 22.25 0.33
CA ASP A 93 -8.40 22.54 0.43
C ASP A 93 -8.63 23.70 1.41
N LYS A 94 -9.58 24.58 1.06
CA LYS A 94 -9.90 25.76 1.87
C LYS A 94 -10.50 25.37 3.22
N SER A 95 -11.20 24.24 3.28
CA SER A 95 -11.76 23.74 4.53
C SER A 95 -10.67 23.14 5.41
N LEU A 96 -10.64 23.59 6.66
CA LEU A 96 -9.86 22.99 7.74
C LEU A 96 -10.86 22.56 8.80
N GLU A 97 -10.88 21.28 9.08
CA GLU A 97 -11.64 20.75 10.20
C GLU A 97 -10.78 20.87 11.46
N GLU A 98 -11.30 21.57 12.46
CA GLU A 98 -10.69 21.69 13.79
C GLU A 98 -11.63 21.04 14.81
N ILE A 99 -11.16 19.95 15.42
CA ILE A 99 -11.96 19.12 16.31
C ILE A 99 -11.30 19.14 17.70
N PRO A 100 -12.00 19.62 18.74
CA PRO A 100 -11.52 19.50 20.11
C PRO A 100 -11.35 18.02 20.50
N SER A 101 -10.20 17.67 21.06
CA SER A 101 -9.88 16.29 21.47
C SER A 101 -9.22 16.31 22.85
N GLY A 102 -10.05 16.38 23.89
CA GLY A 102 -9.57 16.55 25.27
C GLY A 102 -8.80 17.85 25.44
N THR A 103 -7.53 17.77 25.87
CA THR A 103 -6.63 18.92 25.99
C THR A 103 -5.92 19.29 24.68
N LEU A 104 -6.03 18.46 23.65
CA LEU A 104 -5.44 18.68 22.33
C LEU A 104 -6.47 19.19 21.34
N ARG A 105 -6.00 19.77 20.24
CA ARG A 105 -6.81 20.02 19.04
C ARG A 105 -6.36 19.11 17.92
N ARG A 106 -7.34 18.51 17.24
CA ARG A 106 -7.14 17.67 16.07
C ARG A 106 -7.47 18.51 14.85
N PHE A 107 -6.52 18.58 13.92
CA PHE A 107 -6.67 19.27 12.65
C PHE A 107 -6.78 18.23 11.55
N LYS A 108 -7.70 18.46 10.60
CA LYS A 108 -7.86 17.60 9.44
C LYS A 108 -8.09 18.44 8.20
N ARG A 109 -7.38 18.11 7.12
CA ARG A 109 -7.43 18.86 5.85
C ARG A 109 -7.21 17.94 4.67
N LYS A 110 -7.93 18.24 3.58
CA LYS A 110 -7.69 17.62 2.28
C LYS A 110 -6.59 18.38 1.53
N VAL A 111 -5.70 17.66 0.88
CA VAL A 111 -4.61 18.17 0.05
C VAL A 111 -4.59 17.38 -1.24
N THR A 112 -4.49 18.05 -2.39
CA THR A 112 -4.34 17.42 -3.70
C THR A 112 -2.93 17.67 -4.21
N LEU A 113 -2.20 16.59 -4.51
CA LEU A 113 -0.90 16.63 -5.15
C LEU A 113 -1.07 16.33 -6.64
N ILE A 114 -0.47 17.16 -7.48
CA ILE A 114 -0.43 16.95 -8.94
C ILE A 114 1.03 16.75 -9.33
N PHE A 115 1.31 15.64 -10.00
CA PHE A 115 2.64 15.28 -10.50
C PHE A 115 2.79 15.65 -11.98
N PRO A 116 4.03 15.83 -12.47
CA PRO A 116 4.26 16.17 -13.88
C PRO A 116 3.76 15.07 -14.82
N TYR A 117 3.40 15.42 -16.07
CA TYR A 117 2.89 14.46 -17.06
C TYR A 117 3.80 13.23 -17.27
N ASN A 118 5.11 13.41 -17.20
CA ASN A 118 6.08 12.30 -17.27
C ASN A 118 5.88 11.24 -16.16
N ALA A 119 5.15 11.56 -15.09
CA ALA A 119 4.75 10.62 -14.04
C ALA A 119 3.51 9.79 -14.39
N ASN A 120 2.75 10.10 -15.45
CA ASN A 120 1.75 9.15 -15.97
C ASN A 120 2.41 7.99 -16.74
N GLU A 121 3.63 8.18 -17.21
CA GLU A 121 4.48 7.15 -17.80
C GLU A 121 5.33 6.46 -16.74
N ILE A 122 4.80 6.31 -15.51
CA ILE A 122 5.44 5.41 -14.56
C ILE A 122 5.36 4.00 -15.14
N LEU A 123 6.49 3.57 -15.67
CA LEU A 123 6.67 2.26 -16.26
C LEU A 123 7.28 1.32 -15.24
N VAL A 124 6.62 0.18 -15.05
CA VAL A 124 7.09 -0.87 -14.15
C VAL A 124 7.38 -2.14 -14.96
N PRO A 125 8.39 -2.93 -14.57
CA PRO A 125 8.67 -4.20 -15.23
C PRO A 125 7.47 -5.14 -15.07
N LYS A 126 7.02 -5.72 -16.18
CA LYS A 126 5.94 -6.70 -16.21
C LYS A 126 6.35 -7.97 -15.46
N GLU A 127 7.62 -8.35 -15.54
CA GLU A 127 8.18 -9.41 -14.71
C GLU A 127 8.44 -8.90 -13.30
N GLY A 128 7.99 -9.65 -12.28
CA GLY A 128 8.30 -9.32 -10.88
C GLY A 128 7.49 -8.17 -10.28
N LEU A 129 6.32 -7.84 -10.84
CA LEU A 129 5.38 -6.83 -10.30
C LEU A 129 5.13 -6.95 -8.79
N GLN A 130 5.19 -8.17 -8.24
CA GLN A 130 5.04 -8.44 -6.80
C GLN A 130 6.08 -7.74 -5.90
N ASN A 131 7.25 -7.39 -6.46
CA ASN A 131 8.33 -6.72 -5.74
C ASN A 131 8.33 -5.20 -5.96
N VAL A 132 7.45 -4.69 -6.83
CA VAL A 132 7.40 -3.27 -7.17
C VAL A 132 6.46 -2.56 -6.21
N LYS A 133 6.95 -1.47 -5.61
CA LYS A 133 6.14 -0.56 -4.80
C LYS A 133 6.47 0.88 -5.17
N ILE A 134 5.43 1.70 -5.19
CA ILE A 134 5.56 3.15 -5.29
C ILE A 134 5.27 3.73 -3.92
N TYR A 135 6.11 4.66 -3.49
CA TYR A 135 5.96 5.36 -2.23
C TYR A 135 5.72 6.84 -2.49
N LEU A 136 4.77 7.43 -1.78
CA LEU A 136 4.71 8.88 -1.58
C LEU A 136 5.33 9.17 -0.22
N ILE A 137 6.40 9.96 -0.20
CA ILE A 137 7.16 10.30 1.00
C ILE A 137 6.79 11.71 1.46
N LEU A 138 6.59 11.85 2.77
CA LEU A 138 6.46 13.12 3.47
C LEU A 138 7.59 13.17 4.50
N ASN A 139 8.62 13.98 4.23
CA ASN A 139 9.78 14.08 5.10
C ASN A 139 9.86 15.48 5.73
N GLY A 140 9.68 15.59 7.03
CA GLY A 140 9.67 16.87 7.74
C GLY A 140 9.79 16.65 9.25
N TYR A 141 10.27 17.67 9.98
CA TYR A 141 10.52 17.56 11.43
C TYR A 141 11.36 16.32 11.79
N ASP A 142 12.41 16.04 11.02
CA ASP A 142 13.27 14.85 11.15
C ASP A 142 12.53 13.50 11.15
N THR A 143 11.29 13.49 10.66
CA THR A 143 10.41 12.32 10.63
C THR A 143 9.95 12.05 9.19
N THR A 144 10.07 10.80 8.78
CA THR A 144 9.70 10.35 7.43
C THR A 144 8.45 9.50 7.51
N PHE A 145 7.41 9.94 6.81
CA PHE A 145 6.18 9.19 6.61
C PHE A 145 6.06 8.74 5.16
N CYS A 146 5.33 7.65 4.93
CA CYS A 146 5.03 7.18 3.58
C CYS A 146 3.58 6.72 3.42
N PHE A 147 3.11 6.81 2.19
CA PHE A 147 2.01 6.03 1.64
C PHE A 147 2.59 5.09 0.60
N SER A 148 2.06 3.87 0.47
CA SER A 148 2.58 2.88 -0.46
C SER A 148 1.48 2.23 -1.30
N TRP A 149 1.77 2.03 -2.59
CA TRP A 149 0.90 1.33 -3.53
C TRP A 149 1.66 0.20 -4.24
N SER A 150 0.97 -0.91 -4.47
CA SER A 150 1.47 -2.04 -5.25
C SER A 150 0.73 -2.09 -6.59
N PRO A 151 1.40 -2.46 -7.69
CA PRO A 151 0.75 -2.52 -9.00
C PRO A 151 -0.30 -3.63 -9.02
N LYS A 152 -1.35 -3.42 -9.81
CA LYS A 152 -2.34 -4.45 -10.14
C LYS A 152 -1.63 -5.61 -10.81
N GLN A 153 -1.75 -6.79 -10.21
CA GLN A 153 -1.17 -8.00 -10.78
C GLN A 153 -1.99 -8.43 -11.99
N VAL A 154 -1.32 -8.67 -13.12
CA VAL A 154 -1.94 -9.38 -14.24
C VAL A 154 -2.05 -10.84 -13.83
N PRO A 155 -3.21 -11.51 -13.98
CA PRO A 155 -3.30 -12.94 -13.72
C PRO A 155 -2.24 -13.64 -14.55
N VAL A 156 -1.31 -14.31 -13.90
CA VAL A 156 -0.48 -15.30 -14.59
C VAL A 156 -1.46 -16.36 -15.05
N GLU A 157 -1.73 -16.44 -16.35
CA GLU A 157 -2.39 -17.60 -16.93
C GLU A 157 -1.48 -18.79 -16.63
N VAL A 158 -1.73 -19.47 -15.52
CA VAL A 158 -1.14 -20.78 -15.26
C VAL A 158 -1.62 -21.64 -16.42
N PRO A 159 -0.72 -22.16 -17.28
CA PRO A 159 -1.15 -23.11 -18.28
C PRO A 159 -1.91 -24.22 -17.56
N LEU A 160 -3.15 -24.49 -17.97
CA LEU A 160 -4.03 -25.50 -17.40
C LEU A 160 -3.47 -26.94 -17.47
N SER A 161 -2.20 -27.12 -17.84
CA SER A 161 -1.46 -28.37 -17.92
C SER A 161 -0.57 -28.66 -16.70
N MET A 162 -1.00 -28.29 -15.50
CA MET A 162 -0.60 -29.03 -14.27
C MET A 162 -1.82 -29.44 -13.44
N LYS A 163 -2.91 -29.84 -14.11
CA LYS A 163 -3.84 -30.84 -13.57
C LYS A 163 -3.47 -32.22 -14.11
N LEU A 164 -2.40 -32.80 -13.57
CA LEU A 164 -2.14 -34.22 -13.73
C LEU A 164 -2.02 -34.85 -12.33
N LYS A 165 -3.19 -35.31 -11.87
CA LYS A 165 -3.42 -36.52 -11.08
C LYS A 165 -2.40 -36.79 -9.96
N ASP A 166 -2.71 -36.37 -8.73
CA ASP A 166 -2.27 -37.11 -7.52
C ASP A 166 -3.08 -36.74 -6.26
N SER A 167 -4.42 -36.74 -6.38
CA SER A 167 -5.30 -36.52 -5.21
C SER A 167 -6.53 -37.43 -5.19
N LYS A 168 -6.47 -38.59 -5.86
CA LYS A 168 -7.47 -39.66 -5.73
C LYS A 168 -6.96 -41.00 -5.18
N GLU A 169 -5.68 -41.11 -4.79
CA GLU A 169 -5.15 -42.36 -4.20
C GLU A 169 -4.95 -42.37 -2.67
N SER A 170 -5.17 -41.25 -1.97
CA SER A 170 -5.01 -41.21 -0.50
C SER A 170 -6.30 -41.43 0.29
N LEU A 171 -7.48 -41.44 -0.37
CA LEU A 171 -8.78 -41.65 0.31
C LEU A 171 -9.29 -43.10 0.29
N LYS A 172 -8.70 -44.01 -0.50
CA LYS A 172 -9.07 -45.44 -0.49
C LYS A 172 -8.24 -46.33 0.45
N LYS A 173 -7.17 -45.82 1.07
CA LYS A 173 -6.35 -46.59 2.04
C LYS A 173 -6.80 -46.45 3.50
N LYS A 174 -7.63 -45.46 3.86
CA LYS A 174 -8.10 -45.28 5.24
C LYS A 174 -9.31 -46.16 5.64
N GLN A 175 -10.07 -46.66 4.67
CA GLN A 175 -11.25 -47.51 4.95
C GLN A 175 -10.94 -49.02 5.05
N LYS A 176 -9.76 -49.47 4.58
CA LYS A 176 -9.31 -50.88 4.70
C LYS A 176 -8.47 -51.19 5.95
N SER A 177 -8.12 -50.20 6.77
CA SER A 177 -7.34 -50.41 8.01
C SER A 177 -8.18 -50.43 9.30
N LEU A 178 -9.46 -50.06 9.25
CA LEU A 178 -10.37 -50.09 10.41
C LEU A 178 -11.15 -51.41 10.55
N HIS A 179 -11.27 -52.21 9.50
CA HIS A 179 -11.92 -53.52 9.56
C HIS A 179 -11.00 -54.70 9.98
N LYS A 180 -9.74 -54.43 10.34
CA LYS A 180 -8.78 -55.46 10.75
C LYS A 180 -8.32 -55.36 12.22
N LYS A 181 -8.97 -54.52 13.02
CA LYS A 181 -8.67 -54.30 14.45
C LYS A 181 -9.86 -54.55 15.38
N VAL A 182 -10.86 -55.32 14.93
CA VAL A 182 -11.97 -55.82 15.75
C VAL A 182 -12.17 -57.30 15.45
N LEU A 183 -11.17 -58.12 15.78
CA LEU A 183 -11.29 -59.57 15.99
C LEU A 183 -9.97 -60.01 16.61
N ASN A 184 -9.82 -59.81 17.91
CA ASN A 184 -8.86 -60.50 18.79
C ASN A 184 -9.10 -59.98 20.22
N TRP A 185 -10.27 -60.30 20.74
CA TRP A 185 -10.53 -60.28 22.18
C TRP A 185 -11.55 -61.38 22.46
N THR A 186 -11.04 -62.61 22.51
CA THR A 186 -11.75 -63.76 23.08
C THR A 186 -11.01 -64.15 24.35
N HIS A 187 -11.78 -64.13 25.43
CA HIS A 187 -11.48 -64.57 26.78
C HIS A 187 -10.67 -65.88 26.82
N THR A 188 -9.70 -65.91 27.72
CA THR A 188 -9.30 -67.12 28.44
C THR A 188 -9.88 -67.00 29.84
N PHE A 189 -10.81 -67.89 30.17
CA PHE A 189 -11.15 -68.24 31.55
C PHE A 189 -11.26 -69.77 31.57
N ASP A 190 -10.47 -70.37 32.46
CA ASP A 190 -10.85 -71.60 33.18
C ASP A 190 -11.99 -71.27 34.16
#